data_AF-A0AAW8U925-F1
#
_entry.id   AF-A0AAW8U925-F1
#
_cell.length_a   1.000
_cell.length_b   1.000
_cell.length_c   1.000
_cell.angle_alpha   90.00
_cell.angle_beta   90.00
_cell.angle_gamma   90.00
#
_symmetry.space_group_name_H-M   'P 1'
#
loop_
_entity.id
_entity.type
_entity.pdbx_description
1 polymer ?
#
loop_
_entity_poly.entity_id
_entity_poly.type
_entity_poly.pdbx_seq_one_letter_code
_entity_poly.pdbx_strand_id
1 'polypeptide(L)'
;MSLIINITSIVVILVSMFYYYRKVIAAKTSVLAQKVIANASQLTMSAYMLGLAVILIELNAFGLSRTKFVNHLLIYGGFVSLVNSFSLWYFSRTLKED
;
A
#
# COMPACT_ATOMS: atom_id res chain seq x y z
N MET A 1 10.87 -7.56 -17.32
CA MET A 1 10.85 -7.77 -15.86
C MET A 1 10.69 -9.27 -15.62
N SER A 2 11.41 -9.85 -14.65
CA SER A 2 11.31 -11.29 -14.38
C SER A 2 9.91 -11.63 -13.86
N LEU A 3 9.29 -12.69 -14.39
CA LEU A 3 7.99 -13.23 -13.95
C LEU A 3 7.90 -13.34 -12.42
N ILE A 4 9.04 -13.68 -11.79
CA ILE A 4 9.19 -13.80 -10.33
C ILE A 4 8.77 -12.52 -9.62
N ILE A 5 9.19 -11.33 -10.12
CA ILE A 5 8.89 -10.05 -9.46
C ILE A 5 7.39 -9.75 -9.50
N ASN A 6 6.73 -10.08 -10.60
CA ASN A 6 5.27 -9.91 -10.72
C ASN A 6 4.53 -10.82 -9.75
N ILE A 7 4.92 -12.10 -9.67
CA ILE A 7 4.35 -13.07 -8.73
C ILE A 7 4.55 -12.60 -7.29
N THR A 8 5.77 -12.20 -6.92
CA THR A 8 6.06 -11.69 -5.57
C THR A 8 5.24 -10.44 -5.25
N SER A 9 5.12 -9.50 -6.18
CA SER A 9 4.33 -8.28 -5.99
C SER A 9 2.86 -8.60 -5.75
N ILE A 10 2.29 -9.51 -6.54
CA ILE A 10 0.90 -9.96 -6.37
C ILE A 10 0.71 -10.61 -4.99
N VAL A 11 1.62 -11.49 -4.58
CA VAL A 11 1.55 -12.14 -3.25
C VAL A 11 1.60 -11.09 -2.14
N VAL A 12 2.50 -10.11 -2.23
CA VAL A 12 2.60 -9.01 -1.26
C VAL A 12 1.31 -8.20 -1.19
N ILE A 13 0.72 -7.87 -2.34
CA ILE A 13 -0.56 -7.14 -2.41
C ILE A 13 -1.67 -7.95 -1.73
N LEU A 14 -1.82 -9.22 -2.09
CA LEU A 14 -2.88 -10.09 -1.55
C LEU A 14 -2.75 -10.26 -0.03
N VAL A 15 -1.54 -10.54 0.46
CA VAL A 15 -1.28 -10.71 1.89
C VAL A 15 -1.56 -9.40 2.65
N SER A 16 -1.13 -8.26 2.10
CA SER A 16 -1.35 -6.95 2.72
C SER A 16 -2.84 -6.59 2.75
N MET A 17 -3.57 -6.84 1.67
CA MET A 17 -5.03 -6.63 1.62
C MET A 17 -5.74 -7.49 2.66
N PHE A 18 -5.38 -8.77 2.77
CA PHE A 18 -5.97 -9.67 3.77
C PHE A 18 -5.67 -9.20 5.20
N TYR A 19 -4.42 -8.80 5.47
CA TYR A 19 -4.01 -8.26 6.77
C TYR A 19 -4.79 -6.99 7.13
N TYR A 20 -4.89 -6.03 6.21
CA TYR A 20 -5.66 -4.81 6.40
C TYR A 20 -7.13 -5.10 6.66
N TYR A 21 -7.76 -5.96 5.85
CA TYR A 21 -9.16 -6.33 5.99
C TYR A 21 -9.45 -6.91 7.38
N ARG A 22 -8.60 -7.81 7.88
CA ARG A 22 -8.72 -8.35 9.24
C ARG A 22 -8.61 -7.26 10.31
N LYS A 23 -7.69 -6.31 10.16
CA LYS A 23 -7.52 -5.19 11.10
C LYS A 23 -8.72 -4.24 11.09
N VAL A 24 -9.28 -3.95 9.93
CA VAL A 24 -10.49 -3.12 9.78
C VAL A 24 -11.69 -3.74 10.49
N ILE A 25 -11.92 -5.05 10.33
CA ILE A 25 -13.01 -5.73 11.02
C ILE A 25 -12.83 -5.65 12.54
N ALA A 26 -11.62 -5.91 13.04
CA ALA A 26 -11.33 -5.88 14.47
C ALA A 26 -11.44 -4.46 15.08
N ALA A 27 -11.22 -3.42 14.28
CA ALA A 27 -11.22 -2.03 14.76
C ALA A 27 -12.60 -1.41 14.92
N LYS A 28 -13.68 -2.06 14.45
CA LYS A 28 -15.04 -1.48 14.48
C LYS A 28 -15.50 -1.06 15.87
N THR A 29 -15.00 -1.72 16.91
CA THR A 29 -15.46 -1.54 18.30
C THR A 29 -14.52 -0.70 19.16
N SER A 30 -13.34 -0.28 18.67
CA SER A 30 -12.33 0.44 19.45
C SER A 30 -11.94 1.75 18.79
N VAL A 31 -12.09 2.85 19.53
CA VAL A 31 -11.67 4.19 19.09
C VAL A 31 -10.17 4.24 18.81
N LEU A 32 -9.35 3.61 19.66
CA LEU A 32 -7.91 3.49 19.45
C LEU A 32 -7.62 2.76 18.14
N ALA A 33 -8.27 1.63 17.89
CA ALA A 33 -8.05 0.87 16.67
C ALA A 33 -8.49 1.63 15.40
N GLN A 34 -9.55 2.43 15.48
CA GLN A 34 -9.94 3.35 14.40
C GLN A 34 -8.88 4.44 14.18
N LYS A 35 -8.29 5.01 15.24
CA LYS A 35 -7.18 5.98 15.16
C LYS A 35 -5.96 5.37 14.47
N VAL A 36 -5.62 4.11 14.79
CA VAL A 36 -4.54 3.36 14.11
C VAL A 36 -4.81 3.24 12.61
N ILE A 37 -6.03 2.84 12.21
CA ILE A 37 -6.39 2.71 10.80
C ILE A 37 -6.35 4.05 10.08
N ALA A 38 -6.84 5.12 10.71
CA ALA A 38 -6.84 6.45 10.12
C ALA A 38 -5.41 6.92 9.80
N ASN A 39 -4.49 6.82 10.76
CA ASN A 39 -3.09 7.19 10.56
C ASN A 39 -2.40 6.30 9.51
N ALA A 40 -2.64 4.98 9.56
CA ALA A 40 -2.10 4.08 8.55
C ALA A 40 -2.63 4.38 7.14
N SER A 41 -3.92 4.74 7.02
CA SER A 41 -4.55 5.11 5.76
C SER A 41 -3.98 6.42 5.20
N GLN A 42 -3.70 7.40 6.05
CA GLN A 42 -3.06 8.65 5.62
C GLN A 42 -1.66 8.43 5.04
N LEU A 43 -0.83 7.61 5.68
CA LEU A 43 0.49 7.25 5.13
C LEU A 43 0.36 6.43 3.84
N THR A 44 -0.56 5.48 3.80
CA THR A 44 -0.82 4.66 2.59
C THR A 44 -1.25 5.53 1.41
N MET A 45 -2.16 6.48 1.64
CA MET A 45 -2.62 7.40 0.60
C MET A 45 -1.50 8.32 0.11
N SER A 46 -0.65 8.79 1.01
CA SER A 46 0.52 9.59 0.65
C SER A 46 1.50 8.81 -0.24
N ALA A 47 1.78 7.55 0.12
CA ALA A 47 2.60 6.65 -0.69
C ALA A 47 1.96 6.36 -2.06
N TYR A 48 0.64 6.18 -2.10
CA TYR A 48 -0.10 6.01 -3.36
C TYR A 48 0.03 7.25 -4.26
N MET A 49 -0.20 8.45 -3.73
CA MET A 49 -0.09 9.70 -4.48
C MET A 49 1.32 9.91 -5.02
N LEU A 50 2.34 9.64 -4.21
CA LEU A 50 3.74 9.70 -4.63
C LEU A 50 4.01 8.72 -5.78
N GLY A 51 3.63 7.45 -5.62
CA GLY A 51 3.84 6.42 -6.64
C GLY A 51 3.12 6.74 -7.94
N LEU A 52 1.88 7.20 -7.86
CA LEU A 52 1.11 7.61 -9.02
C LEU A 52 1.74 8.81 -9.73
N ALA A 53 2.22 9.81 -9.00
CA ALA A 53 2.91 10.96 -9.57
C ALA A 53 4.15 10.53 -10.37
N VAL A 54 4.95 9.59 -9.86
CA VAL A 54 6.12 9.07 -10.58
C VAL A 54 5.70 8.36 -11.88
N ILE A 55 4.67 7.50 -11.84
CA ILE A 55 4.16 6.84 -13.05
C ILE A 55 3.71 7.87 -14.10
N LEU A 56 3.01 8.92 -13.68
CA LEU A 56 2.53 9.96 -14.59
C LEU A 56 3.67 10.76 -15.22
N ILE A 57 4.72 11.07 -14.45
CA ILE A 57 5.94 11.73 -14.97
C ILE A 57 6.61 10.82 -16.01
N GLU A 58 6.79 9.53 -15.71
CA GLU A 58 7.42 8.59 -16.64
C GLU A 58 6.60 8.40 -17.93
N LEU A 59 5.27 8.32 -17.80
CA LEU A 59 4.36 8.25 -18.95
C LEU A 59 4.50 9.47 -19.85
N ASN A 60 4.57 10.66 -19.26
CA ASN A 60 4.66 11.92 -19.99
C ASN A 60 6.05 12.12 -20.64
N ALA A 61 7.12 11.77 -19.93
CA ALA A 61 8.50 12.04 -20.38
C ALA A 61 9.02 11.02 -21.39
N PHE A 62 8.71 9.73 -21.23
CA PHE A 62 9.37 8.66 -21.98
C PHE A 62 8.43 7.86 -22.89
N GLY A 63 7.12 8.00 -22.74
CA GLY A 63 6.14 7.17 -23.45
C GLY A 63 6.29 5.68 -23.08
N LEU A 64 5.50 5.19 -22.13
CA LEU A 64 5.61 3.79 -21.72
C LEU A 64 4.78 2.86 -22.62
N SER A 65 5.38 1.75 -23.04
CA SER A 65 4.61 0.65 -23.62
C SER A 65 3.65 0.06 -22.57
N ARG A 66 2.50 -0.46 -23.03
CA ARG A 66 1.46 -1.04 -22.16
C ARG A 66 2.03 -2.04 -21.15
N THR A 67 2.94 -2.91 -21.58
CA THR A 67 3.57 -3.92 -20.72
C THR A 67 4.45 -3.30 -19.63
N LYS A 68 5.23 -2.25 -19.96
CA LYS A 68 6.04 -1.54 -18.96
C LYS A 68 5.16 -0.80 -17.96
N PHE A 69 4.09 -0.17 -18.42
CA PHE A 69 3.11 0.51 -17.57
C PHE A 69 2.45 -0.45 -16.57
N VAL A 70 1.97 -1.61 -17.02
CA VAL A 70 1.37 -2.63 -16.13
C VAL A 70 2.39 -3.12 -15.10
N ASN A 71 3.65 -3.33 -15.49
CA ASN A 71 4.69 -3.75 -14.54
C ASN A 71 4.97 -2.66 -13.49
N HIS A 72 5.01 -1.38 -13.87
CA HIS A 72 5.17 -0.29 -12.91
C HIS A 72 4.00 -0.26 -11.94
N LEU A 73 2.76 -0.35 -12.43
CA LEU A 73 1.58 -0.41 -11.56
C LEU A 73 1.64 -1.57 -10.55
N LEU A 74 2.12 -2.75 -10.95
CA LEU A 74 2.30 -3.88 -10.05
C LEU A 74 3.34 -3.62 -8.95
N ILE A 75 4.49 -3.06 -9.31
CA ILE A 75 5.54 -2.71 -8.34
C ILE A 75 5.04 -1.65 -7.36
N TYR A 76 4.42 -0.59 -7.88
CA TYR A 76 3.87 0.48 -7.06
C TYR A 76 2.73 -0.02 -6.17
N GLY A 77 1.85 -0.88 -6.68
CA GLY A 77 0.84 -1.56 -5.88
C GLY A 77 1.45 -2.38 -4.74
N GLY A 78 2.54 -3.09 -5.01
CA GLY A 78 3.32 -3.81 -3.99
C GLY A 78 3.94 -2.89 -2.95
N PHE A 79 4.56 -1.79 -3.38
CA PHE A 79 5.11 -0.76 -2.50
C PHE A 79 4.04 -0.15 -1.58
N VAL A 80 2.91 0.30 -2.13
CA VAL A 80 1.80 0.86 -1.35
C VAL A 80 1.24 -0.16 -0.36
N SER A 81 1.15 -1.42 -0.77
CA SER A 81 0.71 -2.53 0.08
C SER A 81 1.65 -2.77 1.26
N LEU A 82 2.97 -2.68 1.04
CA LEU A 82 3.96 -2.74 2.12
C LEU A 82 3.83 -1.55 3.06
N VAL A 83 3.73 -0.32 2.54
CA VAL A 83 3.53 0.88 3.37
C VAL A 83 2.29 0.73 4.23
N ASN A 84 1.19 0.21 3.67
CA ASN A 84 -0.03 -0.04 4.43
C ASN A 84 0.19 -1.02 5.58
N SER A 85 0.74 -2.19 5.28
CA SER A 85 1.00 -3.25 6.28
C SER A 85 1.96 -2.77 7.38
N PHE A 86 3.05 -2.10 7.01
CA PHE A 86 4.01 -1.55 7.96
C PHE A 86 3.42 -0.43 8.81
N SER A 87 2.63 0.47 8.21
CA SER A 87 2.01 1.57 8.95
C SER A 87 1.01 1.05 9.97
N LEU A 88 0.17 0.07 9.61
CA LEU A 88 -0.74 -0.60 10.55
C LEU A 88 0.02 -1.27 11.67
N TRP A 89 1.07 -2.02 11.35
CA TRP A 89 1.90 -2.69 12.34
C TRP A 89 2.54 -1.68 13.30
N TYR A 90 3.13 -0.61 12.77
CA TYR A 90 3.78 0.45 13.53
C TYR A 90 2.80 1.16 14.46
N PHE A 91 1.73 1.73 13.92
CA PHE A 91 0.75 2.49 14.71
C PHE A 91 0.00 1.62 15.71
N SER A 92 -0.25 0.34 15.41
CA SER A 92 -0.84 -0.58 16.38
C SER A 92 0.01 -0.83 17.61
N ARG A 93 1.32 -0.53 17.56
CA ARG A 93 2.26 -0.69 18.68
C ARG A 93 2.61 0.63 19.36
N THR A 94 2.52 1.75 18.65
CA THR A 94 3.00 3.06 19.14
C THR A 94 1.89 3.97 19.64
N LEU A 95 0.68 3.89 19.09
CA LEU A 95 -0.45 4.70 19.56
C LEU A 95 -1.04 4.10 20.85
N LYS A 96 -1.31 4.97 21.82
CA LYS A 96 -1.96 4.64 23.10
C LYS A 96 -3.32 5.35 23.16
N GLU A 97 -4.22 4.84 24.02
CA GLU A 97 -5.41 5.60 24.41
C GLU A 97 -4.94 6.87 25.12
N ASP A 98 -5.46 8.02 24.67
CA ASP A 98 -5.17 9.33 25.26
C ASP A 98 -5.86 9.45 26.63
#